data_AF-A0A1H3NRA4-F1
#
_entry.id   AF-A0A1H3NRA4-F1
#
_cell.length_a   1.000
_cell.length_b   1.000
_cell.length_c   1.000
_cell.angle_alpha   90.00
_cell.angle_beta   90.00
_cell.angle_gamma   90.00
#
_symmetry.space_group_name_H-M   'P 1'
#
loop_
_entity.id
_entity.type
_entity.pdbx_description
1 polymer ?
#
loop_
_entity_poly.entity_id
_entity_poly.type
_entity_poly.pdbx_seq_one_letter_code
_entity_poly.pdbx_strand_id
1 'polypeptide(L)'
;MRGVGSMAVSSALVNVVLKRVFGRVRPDLAQVSGTRTLRRSPHTLSFPSGHSASAAAFATGLALESPVAGALVGPIALGVGYSRVHVGVHYPGDVVAGMAVGSAVAMATQHWWRVRPTTPARVRTSFAAPALPEGEGLMIAVNPRSGREDYDPAADIAELLPRAEVLEIGEDAGVAELLRKAARSGAKALGVAGGDGSVATAAAVALEFGLPLAVIPAGTLNHFARDVGVATPPEAVTAVEVGAAVRVDVADVNGTPFLNTASIGSYPEMVRRRDQLSGRMGKWMALTVAAAQVLRRGSPVDVELNGQRVKAWIVFIGNGCYMPRGLSPAWRPRLEDGLLDVQYLRADLRFGRTRAVLATLLGVSEHSRSYRQFQVPELRVRLLNGPQQVAYDGETGETTTEFAFRKREQLTVYAER
;
A
#
# COMPACT_ATOMS: atom_id res chain seq x y z
N MET A 1 -4.47 -8.37 12.30
CA MET A 1 -5.56 -9.09 11.58
C MET A 1 -5.08 -10.39 10.93
N ARG A 2 -3.81 -10.45 10.48
CA ARG A 2 -3.22 -11.65 9.86
C ARG A 2 -3.27 -12.90 10.74
N GLY A 3 -3.07 -12.77 12.06
CA GLY A 3 -3.13 -13.92 12.98
C GLY A 3 -4.46 -14.68 12.88
N VAL A 4 -5.59 -13.96 12.98
CA VAL A 4 -6.94 -14.55 12.88
C VAL A 4 -7.20 -15.14 11.48
N GLY A 5 -6.83 -14.41 10.42
CA GLY A 5 -6.99 -14.91 9.05
C GLY A 5 -6.18 -16.18 8.77
N SER A 6 -4.91 -16.21 9.19
CA SER A 6 -4.02 -17.37 9.04
C SER A 6 -4.53 -18.58 9.82
N MET A 7 -5.05 -18.34 11.03
CA MET A 7 -5.67 -19.37 11.86
C MET A 7 -6.90 -19.98 11.16
N ALA A 8 -7.79 -19.17 10.60
CA ALA A 8 -8.98 -19.66 9.89
C ALA A 8 -8.62 -20.51 8.67
N VAL A 9 -7.67 -20.05 7.84
CA VAL A 9 -7.20 -20.80 6.66
C VAL A 9 -6.51 -22.11 7.06
N SER A 10 -5.62 -22.06 8.06
CA SER A 10 -4.91 -23.24 8.59
C SER A 10 -5.89 -24.28 9.13
N SER A 11 -6.88 -23.84 9.91
CA SER A 11 -7.92 -24.71 10.45
C SER A 11 -8.72 -25.41 9.35
N ALA A 12 -9.14 -24.66 8.32
CA ALA A 12 -9.89 -25.23 7.19
C ALA A 12 -9.03 -26.24 6.42
N LEU A 13 -7.79 -25.88 6.07
CA LEU A 13 -6.87 -26.74 5.33
C LEU A 13 -6.60 -28.05 6.08
N VAL A 14 -6.27 -27.97 7.37
CA VAL A 14 -5.95 -29.16 8.17
C VAL A 14 -7.17 -30.05 8.37
N ASN A 15 -8.31 -29.47 8.78
CA ASN A 15 -9.46 -30.27 9.17
C ASN A 15 -10.27 -30.80 7.99
N VAL A 16 -10.32 -30.08 6.86
CA VAL A 16 -11.10 -30.48 5.69
C VAL A 16 -10.28 -31.32 4.71
N VAL A 17 -8.99 -31.01 4.55
CA VAL A 17 -8.15 -31.62 3.51
C VAL A 17 -7.15 -32.59 4.11
N LEU A 18 -6.16 -32.08 4.86
CA LEU A 18 -4.99 -32.88 5.23
C LEU A 18 -5.33 -34.09 6.09
N LYS A 19 -6.24 -33.92 7.06
CA LYS A 19 -6.68 -35.04 7.89
C LYS A 19 -7.29 -36.17 7.06
N ARG A 20 -8.12 -35.86 6.07
CA ARG A 20 -8.76 -36.86 5.21
C ARG A 20 -7.75 -37.59 4.31
N VAL A 21 -6.69 -36.90 3.91
CA VAL A 21 -5.62 -37.46 3.07
C VAL A 21 -4.74 -38.44 3.85
N PHE A 22 -4.33 -38.09 5.07
CA PHE A 22 -3.36 -38.91 5.82
C PHE A 22 -3.98 -40.00 6.69
N GLY A 23 -5.23 -39.85 7.14
CA GLY A 23 -5.95 -40.96 7.77
C GLY A 23 -5.38 -41.47 9.11
N ARG A 24 -4.41 -40.79 9.73
CA ARG A 24 -3.75 -41.30 10.95
C ARG A 24 -4.74 -41.40 12.12
N VAL A 25 -4.75 -42.56 12.77
CA VAL A 25 -5.53 -42.83 13.99
C VAL A 25 -4.88 -42.15 15.20
N ARG A 26 -5.68 -41.77 16.20
CA ARG A 26 -5.19 -41.14 17.45
C ARG A 26 -4.46 -42.16 18.34
N PRO A 27 -3.56 -41.71 19.22
CA PRO A 27 -3.00 -42.57 20.25
C PRO A 27 -4.11 -43.19 21.11
N ASP A 28 -3.89 -44.42 21.56
CA ASP A 28 -4.83 -45.10 22.45
C ASP A 28 -4.78 -44.48 23.84
N LEU A 29 -5.92 -43.95 24.30
CA LEU A 29 -6.05 -43.31 25.61
C LEU A 29 -5.96 -44.32 26.75
N ALA A 30 -6.12 -45.63 26.49
CA ALA A 30 -5.96 -46.68 27.49
C ALA A 30 -4.53 -46.76 28.05
N GLN A 31 -3.54 -46.22 27.33
CA GLN A 31 -2.14 -46.18 27.76
C GLN A 31 -1.77 -44.92 28.56
N VAL A 32 -2.69 -43.98 28.73
CA VAL A 32 -2.44 -42.68 29.35
C VAL A 32 -3.08 -42.67 30.75
N SER A 33 -2.27 -42.43 31.79
CA SER A 33 -2.73 -42.44 33.20
C SER A 33 -3.98 -41.57 33.41
N GLY A 34 -4.96 -42.07 34.17
CA GLY A 34 -6.32 -41.50 34.29
C GLY A 34 -6.44 -40.04 34.77
N THR A 35 -5.36 -39.42 35.22
CA THR A 35 -5.29 -37.98 35.57
C THR A 35 -5.01 -37.06 34.40
N ARG A 36 -4.62 -37.58 33.22
CA ARG A 36 -4.23 -36.78 32.04
C ARG A 36 -5.24 -36.83 30.89
N THR A 37 -6.38 -37.49 31.05
CA THR A 37 -7.34 -37.71 29.96
C THR A 37 -8.38 -36.60 29.85
N LEU A 38 -8.76 -36.24 28.63
CA LEU A 38 -9.90 -35.36 28.39
C LEU A 38 -11.22 -36.05 28.74
N ARG A 39 -12.18 -35.30 29.29
CA ARG A 39 -13.53 -35.81 29.66
C ARG A 39 -14.37 -36.24 28.45
N ARG A 40 -14.03 -35.80 27.23
CA ARG A 40 -14.64 -36.22 25.96
C ARG A 40 -13.56 -36.47 24.92
N SER A 41 -13.56 -37.67 24.34
CA SER A 41 -12.59 -38.07 23.31
C SER A 41 -13.02 -37.61 21.92
N PRO A 42 -12.14 -36.96 21.14
CA PRO A 42 -12.46 -36.56 19.78
C PRO A 42 -12.43 -37.76 18.81
N HIS A 43 -13.52 -37.99 18.09
CA HIS A 43 -13.65 -39.05 17.06
C HIS A 43 -12.97 -38.72 15.71
N THR A 44 -12.21 -37.62 15.63
CA THR A 44 -11.58 -37.16 14.37
C THR A 44 -10.15 -37.68 14.24
N LEU A 45 -9.62 -37.69 13.00
CA LEU A 45 -8.25 -38.10 12.67
C LEU A 45 -7.18 -37.26 13.38
N SER A 46 -6.02 -37.89 13.66
CA SER A 46 -4.95 -37.33 14.50
C SER A 46 -3.97 -36.45 13.75
N PHE A 47 -3.62 -36.80 12.51
CA PHE A 47 -2.56 -36.11 11.78
C PHE A 47 -3.10 -35.17 10.68
N PRO A 48 -2.57 -33.93 10.55
CA PRO A 48 -1.79 -33.20 11.55
C PRO A 48 -2.68 -32.59 12.66
N SER A 49 -2.07 -32.15 13.76
CA SER A 49 -2.81 -31.51 14.87
C SER A 49 -3.37 -30.14 14.46
N GLY A 50 -4.68 -30.05 14.31
CA GLY A 50 -5.38 -28.81 13.97
C GLY A 50 -5.26 -27.70 15.02
N HIS A 51 -5.25 -28.03 16.31
CA HIS A 51 -5.07 -27.02 17.37
C HIS A 51 -3.66 -26.42 17.34
N SER A 52 -2.65 -27.27 17.13
CA SER A 52 -1.25 -26.85 17.01
C SER A 52 -1.05 -26.01 15.74
N ALA A 53 -1.69 -26.40 14.63
CA ALA A 53 -1.65 -25.65 13.38
C ALA A 53 -2.33 -24.28 13.46
N SER A 54 -3.50 -24.20 14.11
CA SER A 54 -4.19 -22.92 14.34
C SER A 54 -3.39 -22.00 15.25
N ALA A 55 -2.84 -22.53 16.36
CA ALA A 55 -2.05 -21.75 17.31
C ALA A 55 -0.76 -21.22 16.69
N ALA A 56 -0.03 -22.06 15.95
CA ALA A 56 1.18 -21.64 15.23
C ALA A 56 0.86 -20.63 14.12
N ALA A 57 -0.21 -20.84 13.35
CA ALA A 57 -0.64 -19.89 12.31
C ALA A 57 -0.98 -18.52 12.90
N PHE A 58 -1.66 -18.49 14.05
CA PHE A 58 -1.95 -17.24 14.75
C PHE A 58 -0.69 -16.55 15.25
N ALA A 59 0.17 -17.27 15.99
CA ALA A 59 1.38 -16.71 16.59
C ALA A 59 2.38 -16.24 15.52
N THR A 60 2.63 -17.04 14.48
CA THR A 60 3.46 -16.63 13.34
C THR A 60 2.84 -15.46 12.59
N GLY A 61 1.52 -15.48 12.34
CA GLY A 61 0.82 -14.38 11.70
C GLY A 61 0.89 -13.06 12.49
N LEU A 62 0.90 -13.14 13.82
CA LEU A 62 1.09 -11.99 14.70
C LEU A 62 2.55 -11.51 14.69
N ALA A 63 3.52 -12.43 14.74
CA ALA A 63 4.95 -12.11 14.67
C ALA A 63 5.33 -11.36 13.39
N LEU A 64 4.67 -11.67 12.27
CA LEU A 64 4.86 -10.99 10.99
C LEU A 64 4.34 -9.54 10.99
N GLU A 65 3.35 -9.21 11.83
CA GLU A 65 2.84 -7.83 11.99
C GLU A 65 3.57 -7.08 13.12
N SER A 66 3.87 -7.76 14.22
CA SER A 66 4.61 -7.24 15.38
C SER A 66 5.48 -8.36 15.96
N PRO A 67 6.81 -8.30 15.77
CA PRO A 67 7.73 -9.32 16.30
C PRO A 67 7.61 -9.48 17.82
N VAL A 68 7.41 -8.38 18.55
CA VAL A 68 7.26 -8.36 20.01
C VAL A 68 5.99 -9.09 20.43
N ALA A 69 4.84 -8.76 19.84
CA ALA A 69 3.57 -9.42 20.16
C ALA A 69 3.62 -10.92 19.80
N GLY A 70 4.26 -11.26 18.68
CA GLY A 70 4.52 -12.64 18.30
C GLY A 70 5.38 -13.40 19.30
N ALA A 71 6.45 -12.78 19.80
CA ALA A 71 7.33 -13.37 20.81
C ALA A 71 6.59 -13.63 22.14
N LEU A 72 5.69 -12.72 22.55
CA LEU A 72 4.86 -12.89 23.75
C LEU A 72 3.84 -14.03 23.62
N VAL A 73 3.26 -14.21 22.42
CA VAL A 73 2.23 -15.23 22.17
C VAL A 73 2.83 -16.60 21.81
N GLY A 74 4.06 -16.65 21.29
CA GLY A 74 4.76 -17.87 20.92
C GLY A 74 4.75 -18.97 22.00
N PRO A 75 5.10 -18.67 23.26
CA PRO A 75 5.03 -19.63 24.36
C PRO A 75 3.63 -20.22 24.58
N ILE A 76 2.57 -19.42 24.39
CA ILE A 76 1.18 -19.89 24.51
C ILE A 76 0.88 -20.90 23.40
N ALA A 77 1.31 -20.63 22.16
CA ALA A 77 1.13 -21.56 21.05
C ALA A 77 1.89 -22.89 21.26
N LEU A 78 3.10 -22.83 21.84
CA LEU A 78 3.85 -24.01 22.26
C LEU A 78 3.13 -24.77 23.37
N GLY A 79 2.58 -24.05 24.36
CA GLY A 79 1.77 -24.62 25.44
C GLY A 79 0.52 -25.35 24.94
N VAL A 80 -0.16 -24.80 23.92
CA VAL A 80 -1.26 -25.48 23.23
C VAL A 80 -0.78 -26.79 22.60
N GLY A 81 0.37 -26.77 21.91
CA GLY A 81 0.98 -27.98 21.36
C GLY A 81 1.32 -29.03 22.41
N TYR A 82 1.99 -28.62 23.48
CA TYR A 82 2.34 -29.47 24.60
C TYR A 82 1.10 -30.11 25.23
N SER A 83 0.05 -29.32 25.47
CA SER A 83 -1.22 -29.82 26.02
C SER A 83 -1.78 -30.99 25.19
N ARG A 84 -1.68 -30.95 23.86
CA ARG A 84 -2.17 -32.02 22.98
C ARG A 84 -1.39 -33.33 23.11
N VAL A 85 -0.09 -33.26 23.40
CA VAL A 85 0.73 -34.44 23.69
C VAL A 85 0.48 -34.92 25.12
N HIS A 86 0.45 -33.98 26.07
CA HIS A 86 0.29 -34.25 27.50
C HIS A 86 -1.01 -35.00 27.80
N VAL A 87 -2.11 -34.62 27.15
CA VAL A 87 -3.40 -35.28 27.31
C VAL A 87 -3.59 -36.52 26.41
N GLY A 88 -2.54 -36.93 25.70
CA GLY A 88 -2.50 -38.20 24.96
C GLY A 88 -3.33 -38.26 23.68
N VAL A 89 -3.78 -37.12 23.17
CA VAL A 89 -4.70 -37.05 22.01
C VAL A 89 -3.99 -36.92 20.66
N HIS A 90 -2.68 -36.64 20.67
CA HIS A 90 -1.83 -36.55 19.49
C HIS A 90 -0.42 -37.04 19.80
N TYR A 91 0.25 -37.60 18.80
CA TYR A 91 1.69 -37.88 18.88
C TYR A 91 2.49 -36.57 18.80
N PRO A 92 3.71 -36.50 19.37
CA PRO A 92 4.59 -35.34 19.22
C PRO A 92 4.79 -34.92 17.75
N GLY A 93 4.93 -35.91 16.84
CA GLY A 93 5.04 -35.66 15.40
C GLY A 93 3.81 -35.00 14.77
N ASP A 94 2.59 -35.29 15.26
CA ASP A 94 1.37 -34.65 14.76
C ASP A 94 1.32 -33.16 15.13
N VAL A 95 1.87 -32.83 16.31
CA VAL A 95 1.97 -31.46 16.83
C VAL A 95 3.01 -30.68 16.06
N VAL A 96 4.20 -31.23 15.86
CA VAL A 96 5.27 -30.59 15.07
C VAL A 96 4.82 -30.35 13.63
N ALA A 97 4.23 -31.35 12.98
CA ALA A 97 3.69 -31.19 11.63
C ALA A 97 2.56 -30.16 11.57
N GLY A 98 1.66 -30.15 12.56
CA GLY A 98 0.63 -29.14 12.70
C GLY A 98 1.23 -27.73 12.78
N MET A 99 2.19 -27.52 13.67
CA MET A 99 2.87 -26.23 13.83
C MET A 99 3.55 -25.79 12.52
N ALA A 100 4.28 -26.69 11.85
CA ALA A 100 4.94 -26.39 10.58
C ALA A 100 3.94 -25.97 9.49
N VAL A 101 2.82 -26.69 9.34
CA VAL A 101 1.75 -26.32 8.39
C VAL A 101 1.15 -24.96 8.75
N GLY A 102 0.86 -24.73 10.04
CA GLY A 102 0.31 -23.46 10.51
C GLY A 102 1.21 -22.26 10.22
N SER A 103 2.49 -22.37 10.57
CA SER A 103 3.48 -21.34 10.28
C SER A 103 3.69 -21.14 8.78
N ALA A 104 3.69 -22.21 7.98
CA ALA A 104 3.79 -22.09 6.52
C ALA A 104 2.58 -21.35 5.91
N VAL A 105 1.36 -21.65 6.38
CA VAL A 105 0.15 -20.90 5.96
C VAL A 105 0.27 -19.43 6.32
N ALA A 106 0.73 -19.11 7.55
CA ALA A 106 0.94 -17.74 7.98
C ALA A 106 2.01 -17.02 7.14
N MET A 107 3.14 -17.66 6.83
CA MET A 107 4.19 -17.10 5.97
C MET A 107 3.70 -16.89 4.53
N ALA A 108 2.91 -17.82 3.99
CA ALA A 108 2.31 -17.68 2.67
C ALA A 108 1.45 -16.41 2.58
N THR A 109 0.83 -15.96 3.68
CA THR A 109 0.09 -14.70 3.69
C THR A 109 0.92 -13.46 3.33
N GLN A 110 2.25 -13.51 3.43
CA GLN A 110 3.11 -12.41 2.94
C GLN A 110 3.06 -12.24 1.41
N HIS A 111 2.63 -13.25 0.67
CA HIS A 111 2.48 -13.16 -0.78
C HIS A 111 1.24 -12.33 -1.17
N TRP A 112 0.17 -12.41 -0.37
CA TRP A 112 -1.09 -11.69 -0.60
C TRP A 112 -1.18 -10.36 0.14
N TRP A 113 -0.57 -10.31 1.32
CA TRP A 113 -0.53 -9.16 2.20
C TRP A 113 0.93 -8.95 2.59
N ARG A 114 1.68 -8.12 1.87
CA ARG A 114 2.98 -7.68 2.40
C ARG A 114 2.71 -6.65 3.49
N VAL A 115 3.37 -6.79 4.64
CA VAL A 115 3.37 -5.72 5.64
C VAL A 115 4.24 -4.61 5.04
N ARG A 116 3.65 -3.42 4.83
CA ARG A 116 4.41 -2.26 4.37
C ARG A 116 5.51 -2.00 5.41
N PRO A 117 6.79 -1.86 5.01
CA PRO A 117 7.82 -1.39 5.92
C PRO A 117 7.38 -0.06 6.53
N THR A 118 7.53 0.11 7.84
CA THR A 118 7.27 1.39 8.51
C THR A 118 8.40 2.39 8.29
N THR A 119 9.53 1.93 7.75
CA THR A 119 10.66 2.79 7.39
C THR A 119 10.25 3.74 6.26
N PRO A 120 10.48 5.06 6.40
CA PRO A 120 10.31 6.03 5.32
C PRO A 120 11.07 5.66 4.05
N ALA A 121 10.67 6.23 2.91
CA ALA A 121 11.46 6.09 1.70
C ALA A 121 12.82 6.75 1.93
N ARG A 122 13.89 6.11 1.45
CA ARG A 122 15.22 6.70 1.54
C ARG A 122 15.30 7.88 0.59
N VAL A 123 15.68 9.06 1.10
CA VAL A 123 16.01 10.22 0.30
C VAL A 123 17.48 10.62 0.53
N ARG A 124 18.30 10.54 -0.52
CA ARG A 124 19.75 10.76 -0.45
C ARG A 124 20.13 12.20 -0.13
N THR A 125 19.34 13.18 -0.53
CA THR A 125 19.75 14.58 -0.51
C THR A 125 18.97 15.36 0.54
N SER A 126 19.61 15.69 1.68
CA SER A 126 19.17 16.79 2.54
C SER A 126 19.47 18.09 1.81
N PHE A 127 18.49 18.97 1.78
CA PHE A 127 18.59 20.30 1.25
C PHE A 127 18.27 21.28 2.38
N ALA A 128 19.02 22.38 2.46
CA ALA A 128 18.66 23.45 3.38
C ALA A 128 17.53 24.26 2.74
N ALA A 129 16.32 24.15 3.28
CA ALA A 129 15.26 25.09 2.99
C ALA A 129 15.36 26.27 3.98
N PRO A 130 14.71 27.41 3.70
CA PRO A 130 14.58 28.47 4.69
C PRO A 130 13.95 27.91 5.97
N ALA A 131 14.62 28.10 7.10
CA ALA A 131 14.04 27.87 8.41
C ALA A 131 12.95 28.92 8.65
N LEU A 132 11.77 28.49 9.07
CA LEU A 132 10.61 29.36 9.31
C LEU A 132 10.17 29.22 10.78
N PRO A 133 10.87 29.89 11.74
CA PRO A 133 10.50 29.86 13.15
C PRO A 133 9.05 30.30 13.34
N GLU A 134 8.29 29.53 14.13
CA GLU A 134 6.86 29.77 14.35
C GLU A 134 6.02 29.81 13.03
N GLY A 135 6.58 29.40 11.89
CA GLY A 135 5.93 29.43 10.57
C GLY A 135 6.04 30.76 9.82
N GLU A 136 6.94 31.67 10.20
CA GLU A 136 7.02 33.01 9.60
C GLU A 136 7.25 32.97 8.07
N GLY A 137 6.24 33.38 7.29
CA GLY A 137 6.29 33.40 5.82
C GLY A 137 5.91 32.08 5.16
N LEU A 138 5.40 31.12 5.94
CA LEU A 138 4.76 29.90 5.45
C LEU A 138 3.27 30.16 5.20
N MET A 139 2.79 29.75 4.02
CA MET A 139 1.40 29.90 3.59
C MET A 139 0.78 28.51 3.41
N ILE A 140 -0.17 28.12 4.26
CA ILE A 140 -0.66 26.74 4.33
C ILE A 140 -2.11 26.64 3.89
N ALA A 141 -2.39 25.93 2.80
CA ALA A 141 -3.75 25.59 2.42
C ALA A 141 -4.27 24.43 3.28
N VAL A 142 -5.36 24.65 4.01
CA VAL A 142 -5.94 23.66 4.92
C VAL A 142 -7.35 23.32 4.48
N ASN A 143 -7.64 22.02 4.35
CA ASN A 143 -9.01 21.57 4.19
C ASN A 143 -9.57 21.22 5.58
N PRO A 144 -10.45 22.05 6.18
CA PRO A 144 -10.97 21.83 7.53
C PRO A 144 -11.82 20.55 7.64
N ARG A 145 -12.27 20.00 6.50
CA ARG A 145 -13.00 18.72 6.44
C ARG A 145 -12.09 17.51 6.17
N SER A 146 -10.78 17.69 6.10
CA SER A 146 -9.84 16.57 5.93
C SER A 146 -9.55 15.86 7.24
N GLY A 147 -9.64 14.53 7.22
CA GLY A 147 -9.29 13.71 8.38
C GLY A 147 -10.51 13.10 9.04
N ARG A 148 -10.50 13.02 10.37
CA ARG A 148 -11.61 12.49 11.17
C ARG A 148 -12.55 13.64 11.54
N GLU A 149 -13.83 13.33 11.78
CA GLU A 149 -14.85 14.35 12.13
C GLU A 149 -14.52 15.13 13.43
N ASP A 150 -13.66 14.59 14.28
CA ASP A 150 -13.22 15.16 15.56
C ASP A 150 -11.86 15.88 15.50
N TYR A 151 -11.28 16.05 14.30
CA TYR A 151 -9.96 16.61 14.10
C TYR A 151 -10.01 17.88 13.26
N ASP A 152 -9.58 19.02 13.83
CA ASP A 152 -9.44 20.28 13.11
C ASP A 152 -7.96 20.58 12.82
N PRO A 153 -7.47 20.31 11.60
CA PRO A 153 -6.08 20.59 11.26
C PRO A 153 -5.75 22.09 11.29
N ALA A 154 -6.72 23.00 11.10
CA ALA A 154 -6.43 24.44 11.07
C ALA A 154 -6.07 24.94 12.47
N ALA A 155 -6.82 24.53 13.49
CA ALA A 155 -6.56 24.87 14.89
C ALA A 155 -5.19 24.37 15.36
N ASP A 156 -4.87 23.09 15.09
CA ASP A 156 -3.57 22.49 15.42
C ASP A 156 -2.40 23.25 14.78
N ILE A 157 -2.54 23.60 13.51
CA ILE A 157 -1.50 24.33 12.77
C ILE A 157 -1.32 25.73 13.33
N ALA A 158 -2.41 26.42 13.67
CA ALA A 158 -2.35 27.76 14.26
C ALA A 158 -1.70 27.74 15.67
N GLU A 159 -1.87 26.65 16.43
CA GLU A 159 -1.19 26.47 17.72
C GLU A 159 0.32 26.20 17.54
N LEU A 160 0.67 25.30 16.60
CA LEU A 160 2.05 24.86 16.40
C LEU A 160 2.90 25.86 15.60
N LEU A 161 2.29 26.63 14.69
CA LEU A 161 2.93 27.60 13.80
C LEU A 161 2.16 28.93 13.82
N PRO A 162 2.22 29.70 14.92
CA PRO A 162 1.36 30.86 15.13
C PRO A 162 1.62 32.03 14.17
N ARG A 163 2.72 32.02 13.41
CA ARG A 163 3.04 33.02 12.37
C ARG A 163 2.85 32.51 10.95
N ALA A 164 2.39 31.27 10.77
CA ALA A 164 1.96 30.78 9.47
C ALA A 164 0.61 31.39 9.09
N GLU A 165 0.42 31.69 7.82
CA GLU A 165 -0.89 32.10 7.30
C GLU A 165 -1.68 30.86 6.89
N VAL A 166 -2.78 30.59 7.60
CA VAL A 166 -3.68 29.47 7.32
C VAL A 166 -4.73 29.91 6.31
N LEU A 167 -4.72 29.26 5.14
CA LEU A 167 -5.63 29.51 4.02
C LEU A 167 -6.67 28.39 3.99
N GLU A 168 -7.85 28.64 4.55
CA GLU A 168 -8.93 27.66 4.56
C GLU A 168 -9.54 27.46 3.16
N ILE A 169 -9.64 26.19 2.75
CA ILE A 169 -10.24 25.82 1.47
C ILE A 169 -11.77 25.87 1.60
N GLY A 170 -12.37 26.88 0.96
CA GLY A 170 -13.82 27.05 0.86
C GLY A 170 -14.44 26.35 -0.35
N GLU A 171 -15.74 26.59 -0.58
CA GLU A 171 -16.44 26.14 -1.79
C GLU A 171 -16.02 26.92 -3.04
N ASP A 172 -15.56 28.17 -2.85
CA ASP A 172 -15.30 29.12 -3.94
C ASP A 172 -13.84 29.13 -4.43
N ALA A 173 -12.88 28.64 -3.64
CA ALA A 173 -11.44 28.69 -3.96
C ALA A 173 -10.73 27.39 -3.60
N GLY A 174 -10.15 26.74 -4.61
CA GLY A 174 -9.38 25.51 -4.43
C GLY A 174 -7.94 25.74 -3.96
N VAL A 175 -7.27 24.66 -3.55
CA VAL A 175 -5.86 24.63 -3.12
C VAL A 175 -4.95 25.43 -4.07
N ALA A 176 -5.07 25.17 -5.37
CA ALA A 176 -4.21 25.77 -6.37
C ALA A 176 -4.33 27.30 -6.40
N GLU A 177 -5.55 27.83 -6.31
CA GLU A 177 -5.79 29.27 -6.40
C GLU A 177 -5.25 30.00 -5.17
N LEU A 178 -5.55 29.48 -3.98
CA LEU A 178 -5.08 30.02 -2.71
C LEU A 178 -3.54 30.05 -2.66
N LEU A 179 -2.89 28.94 -3.00
CA LEU A 179 -1.43 28.86 -2.97
C LEU A 179 -0.76 29.70 -4.05
N ARG A 180 -1.33 29.81 -5.26
CA ARG A 180 -0.80 30.70 -6.30
C ARG A 180 -0.88 32.16 -5.89
N LYS A 181 -1.98 32.57 -5.26
CA LYS A 181 -2.13 33.91 -4.71
C LYS A 181 -1.07 34.17 -3.64
N ALA A 182 -0.91 33.23 -2.71
CA ALA A 182 0.08 33.35 -1.63
C ALA A 182 1.53 33.42 -2.16
N ALA A 183 1.87 32.58 -3.14
CA ALA A 183 3.19 32.59 -3.77
C ALA A 183 3.50 33.94 -4.45
N ARG A 184 2.51 34.53 -5.16
CA ARG A 184 2.64 35.88 -5.75
C ARG A 184 2.78 36.99 -4.72
N SER A 185 2.25 36.80 -3.52
CA SER A 185 2.36 37.73 -2.39
C SER A 185 3.68 37.64 -1.62
N GLY A 186 4.62 36.79 -2.05
CA GLY A 186 5.96 36.71 -1.46
C GLY A 186 6.13 35.64 -0.37
N ALA A 187 5.36 34.54 -0.43
CA ALA A 187 5.55 33.38 0.44
C ALA A 187 7.01 32.88 0.40
N LYS A 188 7.59 32.57 1.56
CA LYS A 188 8.92 31.92 1.66
C LYS A 188 8.84 30.41 1.43
N ALA A 189 7.69 29.83 1.75
CA ALA A 189 7.34 28.45 1.47
C ALA A 189 5.81 28.28 1.38
N LEU A 190 5.39 27.20 0.73
CA LEU A 190 3.98 26.81 0.66
C LEU A 190 3.75 25.59 1.55
N GLY A 191 2.53 25.42 2.03
CA GLY A 191 2.12 24.28 2.83
C GLY A 191 0.75 23.76 2.43
N VAL A 192 0.49 22.50 2.79
CA VAL A 192 -0.83 21.88 2.61
C VAL A 192 -1.14 20.92 3.75
N ALA A 193 -2.36 21.00 4.27
CA ALA A 193 -2.93 20.03 5.19
C ALA A 193 -4.18 19.40 4.55
N GLY A 194 -4.01 18.20 4.00
CA GLY A 194 -5.07 17.51 3.27
C GLY A 194 -4.69 16.11 2.80
N GLY A 195 -5.55 15.52 1.96
CA GLY A 195 -5.28 14.22 1.33
C GLY A 195 -4.32 14.29 0.14
N ASP A 196 -3.99 13.14 -0.45
CA ASP A 196 -2.98 13.03 -1.52
C ASP A 196 -3.29 13.91 -2.75
N GLY A 197 -4.56 14.12 -3.09
CA GLY A 197 -4.95 15.02 -4.19
C GLY A 197 -4.58 16.48 -3.90
N SER A 198 -4.92 16.99 -2.71
CA SER A 198 -4.53 18.34 -2.28
C SER A 198 -3.01 18.50 -2.24
N VAL A 199 -2.28 17.45 -1.84
CA VAL A 199 -0.82 17.43 -1.83
C VAL A 199 -0.24 17.52 -3.24
N ALA A 200 -0.79 16.77 -4.20
CA ALA A 200 -0.37 16.84 -5.60
C ALA A 200 -0.61 18.24 -6.20
N THR A 201 -1.78 18.83 -5.93
CA THR A 201 -2.08 20.20 -6.36
C THR A 201 -1.12 21.23 -5.75
N ALA A 202 -0.83 21.13 -4.45
CA ALA A 202 0.09 22.03 -3.77
C ALA A 202 1.53 21.89 -4.29
N ALA A 203 1.97 20.66 -4.56
CA ALA A 203 3.27 20.40 -5.17
C ALA A 203 3.40 21.01 -6.56
N ALA A 204 2.35 20.95 -7.39
CA ALA A 204 2.34 21.59 -8.70
C ALA A 204 2.60 23.10 -8.60
N VAL A 205 1.94 23.77 -7.63
CA VAL A 205 2.15 25.21 -7.39
C VAL A 205 3.54 25.47 -6.81
N ALA A 206 4.01 24.66 -5.87
CA ALA A 206 5.35 24.80 -5.31
C ALA A 206 6.45 24.69 -6.38
N LEU A 207 6.29 23.78 -7.35
CA LEU A 207 7.18 23.67 -8.51
C LEU A 207 7.09 24.88 -9.43
N GLU A 208 5.87 25.33 -9.75
CA GLU A 208 5.62 26.51 -10.60
C GLU A 208 6.36 27.75 -10.08
N PHE A 209 6.43 27.95 -8.76
CA PHE A 209 7.06 29.10 -8.11
C PHE A 209 8.46 28.84 -7.55
N GLY A 210 8.98 27.60 -7.65
CA GLY A 210 10.28 27.22 -7.10
C GLY A 210 10.36 27.32 -5.56
N LEU A 211 9.24 27.13 -4.86
CA LEU A 211 9.14 27.24 -3.40
C LEU A 211 9.20 25.86 -2.73
N PRO A 212 9.79 25.75 -1.52
CA PRO A 212 9.67 24.55 -0.69
C PRO A 212 8.22 24.27 -0.29
N LEU A 213 7.88 22.99 -0.15
CA LEU A 213 6.56 22.52 0.26
C LEU A 213 6.60 21.87 1.65
N ALA A 214 5.74 22.33 2.56
CA ALA A 214 5.42 21.66 3.82
C ALA A 214 4.17 20.78 3.63
N VAL A 215 4.25 19.50 4.02
CA VAL A 215 3.12 18.58 3.93
C VAL A 215 2.71 18.15 5.33
N ILE A 216 1.53 18.60 5.77
CA ILE A 216 0.99 18.29 7.09
C ILE A 216 -0.02 17.13 6.93
N PRO A 217 0.23 15.97 7.55
CA PRO A 217 -0.55 14.76 7.33
C PRO A 217 -1.92 14.83 8.01
N ALA A 218 -2.90 15.48 7.37
CA ALA A 218 -4.29 15.60 7.87
C ALA A 218 -5.30 14.64 7.19
N GLY A 219 -4.90 13.94 6.11
CA GLY A 219 -5.77 13.01 5.39
C GLY A 219 -5.80 11.58 5.94
N THR A 220 -6.65 10.72 5.36
CA THR A 220 -6.82 9.32 5.81
C THR A 220 -5.65 8.41 5.41
N LEU A 221 -5.03 8.62 4.24
CA LEU A 221 -4.03 7.72 3.66
C LEU A 221 -2.61 8.30 3.69
N ASN A 222 -2.47 9.62 3.49
CA ASN A 222 -1.23 10.40 3.53
C ASN A 222 -0.05 9.66 2.87
N HIS A 223 -0.26 9.13 1.65
CA HIS A 223 0.71 8.26 1.00
C HIS A 223 2.03 8.99 0.77
N PHE A 224 1.96 10.23 0.27
CA PHE A 224 3.14 11.05 0.01
C PHE A 224 3.87 11.48 1.28
N ALA A 225 3.16 12.02 2.28
CA ALA A 225 3.76 12.46 3.54
C ALA A 225 4.53 11.31 4.22
N ARG A 226 3.91 10.12 4.27
CA ARG A 226 4.55 8.91 4.81
C ARG A 226 5.75 8.44 4.00
N ASP A 227 5.71 8.57 2.67
CA ASP A 227 6.86 8.22 1.84
C ASP A 227 8.04 9.17 2.12
N VAL A 228 7.76 10.46 2.31
CA VAL A 228 8.78 11.50 2.61
C VAL A 228 9.34 11.38 4.03
N GLY A 229 8.62 10.72 4.94
CA GLY A 229 9.04 10.52 6.33
C GLY A 229 8.32 11.38 7.36
N VAL A 230 7.29 12.13 6.93
CA VAL A 230 6.45 12.94 7.80
C VAL A 230 5.20 12.14 8.17
N ALA A 231 5.20 11.54 9.35
CA ALA A 231 4.11 10.72 9.87
C ALA A 231 3.10 11.52 10.70
N THR A 232 3.54 12.59 11.36
CA THR A 232 2.69 13.41 12.26
C THR A 232 2.82 14.91 12.00
N PRO A 233 1.80 15.73 12.36
CA PRO A 233 1.91 17.19 12.26
C PRO A 233 3.10 17.79 13.03
N PRO A 234 3.42 17.37 14.27
CA PRO A 234 4.61 17.86 14.96
C PRO A 234 5.93 17.61 14.22
N GLU A 235 6.11 16.46 13.57
CA GLU A 235 7.29 16.19 12.74
C GLU A 235 7.40 17.15 11.55
N ALA A 236 6.27 17.49 10.93
CA ALA A 236 6.23 18.46 9.83
C ALA A 236 6.65 19.86 10.33
N VAL A 237 6.15 20.25 11.51
CA VAL A 237 6.42 21.54 12.16
C VAL A 237 7.90 21.66 12.50
N THR A 238 8.49 20.65 13.16
CA THR A 238 9.92 20.69 13.50
C THR A 238 10.78 20.84 12.24
N ALA A 239 10.47 20.10 11.17
CA ALA A 239 11.20 20.23 9.91
C ALA A 239 11.12 21.65 9.31
N VAL A 240 9.94 22.28 9.36
CA VAL A 240 9.73 23.67 8.93
C VAL A 240 10.53 24.66 9.77
N GLU A 241 10.48 24.53 11.10
CA GLU A 241 11.15 25.44 12.02
C GLU A 241 12.67 25.43 11.86
N VAL A 242 13.26 24.25 11.68
CA VAL A 242 14.72 24.09 11.54
C VAL A 242 15.21 24.19 10.10
N GLY A 243 14.31 24.28 9.11
CA GLY A 243 14.68 24.32 7.69
C GLY A 243 15.16 22.97 7.13
N ALA A 244 14.83 21.86 7.78
CA ALA A 244 15.19 20.52 7.32
C ALA A 244 14.30 20.12 6.14
N ALA A 245 14.92 19.90 4.98
CA ALA A 245 14.20 19.49 3.80
C ALA A 245 14.94 18.40 3.01
N VAL A 246 14.18 17.73 2.15
CA VAL A 246 14.66 16.73 1.21
C VAL A 246 14.22 17.09 -0.20
N ARG A 247 14.98 16.64 -1.21
CA ARG A 247 14.55 16.74 -2.61
C ARG A 247 13.96 15.43 -3.08
N VAL A 248 12.74 15.49 -3.59
CA VAL A 248 12.04 14.35 -4.19
C VAL A 248 11.80 14.62 -5.66
N ASP A 249 11.85 13.57 -6.47
CA ASP A 249 11.53 13.72 -7.88
C ASP A 249 10.01 13.83 -8.07
N VAL A 250 9.63 14.65 -9.04
CA VAL A 250 8.26 14.78 -9.54
C VAL A 250 8.25 14.37 -11.00
N ALA A 251 7.24 13.57 -11.34
CA ALA A 251 7.01 13.16 -12.72
C ALA A 251 5.97 14.09 -13.35
N ASP A 252 6.02 14.29 -14.66
CA ASP A 252 4.99 14.99 -15.40
C ASP A 252 4.37 14.12 -16.48
N VAL A 253 3.13 14.42 -16.84
CA VAL A 253 2.46 13.91 -18.03
C VAL A 253 2.01 15.08 -18.88
N ASN A 254 2.57 15.21 -20.08
CA ASN A 254 2.31 16.34 -20.98
C ASN A 254 2.50 17.72 -20.31
N GLY A 255 3.47 17.83 -19.38
CA GLY A 255 3.73 19.06 -18.62
C GLY A 255 2.89 19.23 -17.35
N THR A 256 1.93 18.34 -17.06
CA THR A 256 1.20 18.36 -15.79
C THR A 256 1.90 17.48 -14.75
N PRO A 257 2.37 18.03 -13.62
CA PRO A 257 3.08 17.26 -12.60
C PRO A 257 2.16 16.30 -11.84
N PHE A 258 2.70 15.16 -11.44
CA PHE A 258 2.10 14.19 -10.52
C PHE A 258 3.17 13.59 -9.58
N LEU A 259 2.78 13.38 -8.33
CA LEU A 259 3.65 12.92 -7.25
C LEU A 259 3.67 11.41 -7.10
N ASN A 260 2.57 10.70 -7.33
CA ASN A 260 2.49 9.27 -7.00
C ASN A 260 2.42 8.41 -8.25
N THR A 261 1.26 8.40 -8.92
CA THR A 261 1.00 7.41 -9.97
C THR A 261 0.10 7.96 -11.05
N ALA A 262 0.40 7.60 -12.28
CA ALA A 262 -0.48 7.72 -13.44
C ALA A 262 -0.87 6.35 -13.99
N SER A 263 -2.01 6.27 -14.67
CA SER A 263 -2.48 5.02 -15.26
C SER A 263 -3.37 5.22 -16.48
N ILE A 264 -3.32 4.25 -17.38
CA ILE A 264 -4.12 4.16 -18.61
C ILE A 264 -4.84 2.80 -18.63
N GLY A 265 -6.07 2.80 -19.14
CA GLY A 265 -6.93 1.62 -19.19
C GLY A 265 -7.70 1.40 -17.88
N SER A 266 -7.94 0.15 -17.51
CA SER A 266 -8.93 -0.18 -16.48
C SER A 266 -8.43 -0.12 -15.02
N TYR A 267 -7.29 0.52 -14.75
CA TYR A 267 -6.75 0.61 -13.39
C TYR A 267 -7.60 1.46 -12.44
N PRO A 268 -8.06 2.68 -12.81
CA PRO A 268 -8.91 3.48 -11.92
C PRO A 268 -10.23 2.79 -11.57
N GLU A 269 -10.83 2.07 -12.52
CA GLU A 269 -12.03 1.26 -12.28
C GLU A 269 -11.74 0.12 -11.28
N MET A 270 -10.59 -0.55 -11.43
CA MET A 270 -10.17 -1.63 -10.53
C MET A 270 -9.94 -1.14 -9.09
N VAL A 271 -9.25 -0.01 -8.93
CA VAL A 271 -9.01 0.64 -7.62
C VAL A 271 -10.32 1.03 -6.97
N ARG A 272 -11.18 1.75 -7.69
CA ARG A 272 -12.51 2.17 -7.21
C ARG A 272 -13.35 0.98 -6.77
N ARG A 273 -13.34 -0.09 -7.57
CA ARG A 273 -14.11 -1.30 -7.27
C ARG A 273 -13.56 -2.06 -6.06
N ARG A 274 -12.23 -2.15 -5.93
CA ARG A 274 -11.57 -2.71 -4.74
C ARG A 274 -11.97 -1.95 -3.49
N ASP A 275 -11.99 -0.62 -3.52
CA ASP A 275 -12.26 0.19 -2.32
C ASP A 275 -13.71 0.04 -1.86
N GLN A 276 -14.67 0.00 -2.80
CA GLN A 276 -16.08 -0.33 -2.50
C GLN A 276 -16.26 -1.71 -1.86
N LEU A 277 -15.46 -2.70 -2.27
CA LEU A 277 -15.54 -4.06 -1.74
C LEU A 277 -14.75 -4.23 -0.43
N SER A 278 -13.75 -3.40 -0.19
CA SER A 278 -12.81 -3.53 0.95
C SER A 278 -13.49 -3.37 2.31
N GLY A 279 -14.64 -2.67 2.38
CA GLY A 279 -15.44 -2.58 3.61
C GLY A 279 -16.14 -3.89 3.99
N ARG A 280 -16.35 -4.80 3.03
CA ARG A 280 -17.07 -6.08 3.23
C ARG A 280 -16.14 -7.29 3.26
N MET A 281 -14.95 -7.18 2.66
CA MET A 281 -13.95 -8.25 2.57
C MET A 281 -12.55 -7.68 2.60
N GLY A 282 -11.55 -8.47 3.01
CA GLY A 282 -10.17 -8.01 3.07
C GLY A 282 -9.65 -7.45 1.72
N LYS A 283 -8.77 -6.45 1.78
CA LYS A 283 -8.26 -5.69 0.62
C LYS A 283 -7.77 -6.57 -0.55
N TRP A 284 -7.11 -7.70 -0.27
CA TRP A 284 -6.60 -8.60 -1.31
C TRP A 284 -7.73 -9.39 -2.02
N MET A 285 -8.77 -9.80 -1.29
CA MET A 285 -9.95 -10.45 -1.87
C MET A 285 -10.74 -9.44 -2.71
N ALA A 286 -10.91 -8.23 -2.17
CA ALA A 286 -11.54 -7.13 -2.88
C ALA A 286 -10.82 -6.83 -4.20
N LEU A 287 -9.48 -6.81 -4.21
CA LEU A 287 -8.68 -6.64 -5.42
C LEU A 287 -8.87 -7.80 -6.40
N THR A 288 -8.91 -9.04 -5.92
CA THR A 288 -9.10 -10.21 -6.78
C THR A 288 -10.47 -10.19 -7.47
N VAL A 289 -11.52 -9.87 -6.72
CA VAL A 289 -12.89 -9.75 -7.25
C VAL A 289 -12.99 -8.56 -8.19
N ALA A 290 -12.40 -7.42 -7.85
CA ALA A 290 -12.33 -6.25 -8.73
C ALA A 290 -11.63 -6.59 -10.05
N ALA A 291 -10.48 -7.26 -10.01
CA ALA A 291 -9.77 -7.72 -11.21
C ALA A 291 -10.65 -8.65 -12.07
N ALA A 292 -11.34 -9.61 -11.48
CA ALA A 292 -12.23 -10.51 -12.22
C ALA A 292 -13.40 -9.75 -12.88
N GLN A 293 -14.01 -8.79 -12.18
CA GLN A 293 -15.14 -8.02 -12.69
C GLN A 293 -14.73 -7.07 -13.82
N VAL A 294 -13.65 -6.32 -13.60
CA VAL A 294 -13.13 -5.32 -14.56
C VAL A 294 -12.56 -6.00 -15.80
N LEU A 295 -11.74 -7.04 -15.66
CA LEU A 295 -11.16 -7.73 -16.82
C LEU A 295 -12.20 -8.50 -17.65
N ARG A 296 -13.34 -8.87 -17.06
CA ARG A 296 -14.44 -9.53 -17.77
C ARG A 296 -15.21 -8.56 -18.67
N ARG A 297 -15.39 -7.31 -18.24
CA ARG A 297 -16.22 -6.31 -18.94
C ARG A 297 -15.39 -5.31 -19.76
N GLY A 298 -14.16 -5.05 -19.34
CA GLY A 298 -13.28 -4.09 -19.99
C GLY A 298 -12.83 -4.55 -21.38
N SER A 299 -12.39 -3.56 -22.16
CA SER A 299 -11.68 -3.75 -23.43
C SER A 299 -10.20 -3.44 -23.24
N PRO A 300 -9.29 -4.23 -23.81
CA PRO A 300 -7.87 -3.95 -23.74
C PRO A 300 -7.53 -2.72 -24.58
N VAL A 301 -6.49 -2.00 -24.18
CA VAL A 301 -5.96 -0.86 -24.90
C VAL A 301 -4.81 -1.33 -25.79
N ASP A 302 -4.84 -0.94 -27.06
CA ASP A 302 -3.71 -1.10 -27.97
C ASP A 302 -2.83 0.15 -27.83
N VAL A 303 -1.63 -0.02 -27.28
CA VAL A 303 -0.73 1.10 -26.97
C VAL A 303 0.66 0.84 -27.53
N GLU A 304 1.39 1.90 -27.81
CA GLU A 304 2.79 1.86 -28.14
C GLU A 304 3.57 2.51 -27.01
N LEU A 305 4.43 1.74 -26.34
CA LEU A 305 5.30 2.21 -25.25
C LEU A 305 6.71 2.36 -25.79
N ASN A 306 7.22 3.58 -25.93
CA ASN A 306 8.54 3.86 -26.50
C ASN A 306 8.78 3.14 -27.85
N GLY A 307 7.78 3.15 -28.75
CA GLY A 307 7.84 2.49 -30.05
C GLY A 307 7.50 1.00 -30.06
N GLN A 308 7.32 0.36 -28.89
CA GLN A 308 6.92 -1.04 -28.79
C GLN A 308 5.41 -1.18 -28.67
N ARG A 309 4.78 -1.81 -29.65
CA ARG A 309 3.35 -2.10 -29.62
C ARG A 309 3.03 -3.19 -28.59
N VAL A 310 2.10 -2.88 -27.69
CA VAL A 310 1.60 -3.81 -26.67
C VAL A 310 0.08 -3.72 -26.58
N LYS A 311 -0.57 -4.87 -26.36
CA LYS A 311 -1.99 -4.92 -26.01
C LYS A 311 -2.09 -5.12 -24.52
N ALA A 312 -2.64 -4.16 -23.79
CA ALA A 312 -2.64 -4.16 -22.33
C ALA A 312 -4.03 -3.87 -21.75
N TRP A 313 -4.37 -4.51 -20.64
CA TRP A 313 -5.56 -4.17 -19.85
C TRP A 313 -5.33 -2.90 -19.02
N ILE A 314 -4.10 -2.75 -18.53
CA ILE A 314 -3.68 -1.73 -17.59
C ILE A 314 -2.25 -1.36 -17.94
N VAL A 315 -1.97 -0.06 -18.00
CA VAL A 315 -0.62 0.50 -17.93
C VAL A 315 -0.56 1.38 -16.69
N PHE A 316 0.32 1.03 -15.76
CA PHE A 316 0.62 1.76 -14.55
C PHE A 316 1.97 2.45 -14.72
N ILE A 317 2.05 3.72 -14.33
CA ILE A 317 3.25 4.54 -14.38
C ILE A 317 3.44 5.13 -12.97
N GLY A 318 4.42 4.63 -12.23
CA GLY A 318 4.78 5.15 -10.92
C GLY A 318 5.85 6.24 -11.00
N ASN A 319 5.73 7.29 -10.19
CA ASN A 319 6.81 8.23 -9.93
C ASN A 319 7.80 7.60 -8.94
N GLY A 320 8.83 6.95 -9.47
CA GLY A 320 9.76 6.10 -8.70
C GLY A 320 9.32 4.64 -8.64
N CYS A 321 10.25 3.76 -8.23
CA CYS A 321 9.99 2.32 -8.18
C CYS A 321 8.99 1.94 -7.09
N TYR A 322 7.87 1.32 -7.45
CA TYR A 322 6.90 0.82 -6.47
C TYR A 322 7.15 -0.64 -6.06
N MET A 323 6.79 -0.93 -4.81
CA MET A 323 6.80 -2.26 -4.22
C MET A 323 5.47 -2.53 -3.48
N PRO A 324 4.98 -3.79 -3.47
CA PRO A 324 5.40 -4.88 -4.35
C PRO A 324 5.07 -4.58 -5.81
N ARG A 325 5.84 -5.17 -6.72
CA ARG A 325 5.53 -5.15 -8.16
C ARG A 325 4.28 -5.98 -8.43
N GLY A 326 3.46 -5.60 -9.42
CA GLY A 326 2.20 -6.29 -9.73
C GLY A 326 0.95 -5.40 -9.73
N LEU A 327 -0.22 -6.00 -9.54
CA LEU A 327 -1.52 -5.29 -9.58
C LEU A 327 -1.85 -4.52 -8.28
N SER A 328 -0.93 -4.50 -7.32
CA SER A 328 -1.08 -3.74 -6.07
C SER A 328 0.23 -3.08 -5.65
N PRO A 329 0.81 -2.17 -6.47
CA PRO A 329 1.93 -1.35 -6.04
C PRO A 329 1.50 -0.52 -4.82
N ALA A 330 2.34 -0.45 -3.78
CA ALA A 330 1.89 0.05 -2.48
C ALA A 330 2.80 1.10 -1.83
N TRP A 331 4.13 0.99 -1.96
CA TRP A 331 5.07 1.98 -1.41
C TRP A 331 6.32 2.13 -2.28
N ARG A 332 7.05 3.23 -2.07
CA ARG A 332 8.31 3.51 -2.77
C ARG A 332 9.49 3.44 -1.80
N PRO A 333 10.58 2.72 -2.11
CA PRO A 333 11.75 2.67 -1.26
C PRO A 333 12.66 3.89 -1.43
N ARG A 334 12.50 4.66 -2.52
CA ARG A 334 13.23 5.90 -2.85
C ARG A 334 12.33 6.86 -3.59
N LEU A 335 12.58 8.16 -3.43
CA LEU A 335 11.79 9.22 -4.09
C LEU A 335 12.60 10.02 -5.12
N GLU A 336 13.92 9.86 -5.12
CA GLU A 336 14.93 10.55 -5.91
C GLU A 336 15.72 9.57 -6.81
N ASP A 337 15.01 8.61 -7.41
CA ASP A 337 15.62 7.54 -8.22
C ASP A 337 15.80 7.90 -9.72
N GLY A 338 15.26 9.03 -10.18
CA GLY A 338 15.34 9.47 -11.56
C GLY A 338 14.56 8.58 -12.56
N LEU A 339 13.69 7.69 -12.07
CA LEU A 339 13.02 6.70 -12.90
C LEU A 339 11.49 6.73 -12.75
N LEU A 340 10.81 6.48 -13.87
CA LEU A 340 9.41 6.08 -13.92
C LEU A 340 9.34 4.56 -13.85
N ASP A 341 8.40 4.04 -13.06
CA ASP A 341 8.14 2.62 -12.94
C ASP A 341 6.95 2.22 -13.82
N VAL A 342 7.26 1.64 -14.97
CA VAL A 342 6.25 1.29 -15.97
C VAL A 342 5.90 -0.17 -15.80
N GLN A 343 4.67 -0.45 -15.39
CA GLN A 343 4.18 -1.79 -15.18
C GLN A 343 2.86 -2.01 -15.93
N TYR A 344 2.70 -3.12 -16.64
CA TYR A 344 1.50 -3.36 -17.44
C TYR A 344 1.03 -4.81 -17.43
N LEU A 345 -0.30 -4.97 -17.51
CA LEU A 345 -0.96 -6.26 -17.59
C LEU A 345 -1.29 -6.57 -19.06
N ARG A 346 -0.59 -7.56 -19.62
CA ARG A 346 -0.75 -8.02 -21.00
C ARG A 346 -2.14 -8.59 -21.29
N ALA A 347 -2.66 -8.26 -22.46
CA ALA A 347 -3.95 -8.72 -22.96
C ALA A 347 -3.84 -9.63 -24.20
N ASP A 348 -2.63 -9.92 -24.67
CA ASP A 348 -2.33 -10.75 -25.85
C ASP A 348 -2.14 -12.25 -25.52
N LEU A 349 -2.26 -12.65 -24.26
CA LEU A 349 -2.07 -14.02 -23.82
C LEU A 349 -3.35 -14.86 -23.87
N ARG A 350 -3.25 -16.10 -24.35
CA ARG A 350 -4.32 -17.09 -24.24
C ARG A 350 -4.66 -17.33 -22.76
N PHE A 351 -5.96 -17.27 -22.44
CA PHE A 351 -6.46 -17.28 -21.06
C PHE A 351 -5.87 -16.18 -20.17
N GLY A 352 -5.41 -15.06 -20.75
CA GLY A 352 -4.73 -13.98 -20.04
C GLY A 352 -5.52 -13.42 -18.86
N ARG A 353 -6.85 -13.27 -19.02
CA ARG A 353 -7.77 -12.85 -17.95
C ARG A 353 -7.77 -13.82 -16.77
N THR A 354 -8.01 -15.11 -17.02
CA THR A 354 -8.02 -16.14 -16.00
C THR A 354 -6.67 -16.24 -15.31
N ARG A 355 -5.57 -16.18 -16.06
CA ARG A 355 -4.21 -16.17 -15.51
C ARG A 355 -3.95 -14.95 -14.64
N ALA A 356 -4.42 -13.76 -15.03
CA ALA A 356 -4.26 -12.55 -14.24
C ALA A 356 -5.04 -12.64 -12.91
N VAL A 357 -6.31 -13.08 -12.97
CA VAL A 357 -7.14 -13.27 -11.77
C VAL A 357 -6.53 -14.31 -10.83
N LEU A 358 -6.12 -15.47 -11.37
CA LEU A 358 -5.47 -16.51 -10.58
C LEU A 358 -4.13 -16.04 -10.01
N ALA A 359 -3.33 -15.28 -10.76
CA ALA A 359 -2.07 -14.77 -10.26
C ALA A 359 -2.27 -13.77 -9.11
N THR A 360 -3.30 -12.92 -9.17
CA THR A 360 -3.69 -12.02 -8.07
C THR A 360 -4.20 -12.81 -6.88
N LEU A 361 -5.08 -13.80 -7.11
CA LEU A 361 -5.59 -14.68 -6.07
C LEU A 361 -4.47 -15.46 -5.38
N LEU A 362 -3.43 -15.86 -6.11
CA LEU A 362 -2.28 -16.61 -5.61
C LEU A 362 -1.12 -15.73 -5.14
N GLY A 363 -1.23 -14.40 -5.25
CA GLY A 363 -0.19 -13.47 -4.77
C GLY A 363 1.12 -13.56 -5.57
N VAL A 364 1.06 -14.07 -6.80
CA VAL A 364 2.22 -14.32 -7.67
C VAL A 364 2.17 -13.49 -8.95
N SER A 365 1.40 -12.40 -8.96
CA SER A 365 1.27 -11.50 -10.11
C SER A 365 2.62 -10.99 -10.62
N GLU A 366 3.57 -10.72 -9.71
CA GLU A 366 4.95 -10.31 -10.03
C GLU A 366 5.69 -11.34 -10.91
N HIS A 367 5.46 -12.64 -10.70
CA HIS A 367 6.12 -13.73 -11.43
C HIS A 367 5.30 -14.22 -12.64
N SER A 368 4.11 -13.66 -12.86
CA SER A 368 3.25 -14.07 -13.96
C SER A 368 3.74 -13.51 -15.29
N ARG A 369 3.80 -14.35 -16.32
CA ARG A 369 4.07 -13.92 -17.72
C ARG A 369 3.06 -12.88 -18.24
N SER A 370 1.90 -12.77 -17.59
CA SER A 370 0.88 -11.75 -17.91
C SER A 370 1.31 -10.36 -17.46
N TYR A 371 2.27 -10.25 -16.54
CA TYR A 371 2.78 -8.99 -16.03
C TYR A 371 4.14 -8.69 -16.63
N ARG A 372 4.35 -7.43 -16.99
CA ARG A 372 5.63 -6.92 -17.48
C ARG A 372 5.91 -5.60 -16.81
N GLN A 373 7.20 -5.33 -16.64
CA GLN A 373 7.69 -4.13 -15.98
C GLN A 373 9.03 -3.72 -16.56
N PHE A 374 9.28 -2.42 -16.57
CA PHE A 374 10.57 -1.83 -16.88
C PHE A 374 10.64 -0.42 -16.29
N GLN A 375 11.84 0.15 -16.23
CA GLN A 375 12.07 1.47 -15.67
C GLN A 375 12.74 2.36 -16.70
N VAL A 376 12.27 3.59 -16.83
CA VAL A 376 12.78 4.58 -17.79
C VAL A 376 12.67 5.99 -17.22
N PRO A 377 13.57 6.92 -17.56
CA PRO A 377 13.43 8.33 -17.17
C PRO A 377 12.37 9.07 -18.00
N GLU A 378 12.06 8.59 -19.21
CA GLU A 378 11.04 9.14 -20.11
C GLU A 378 10.26 7.98 -20.77
N LEU A 379 8.94 8.10 -20.78
CA LEU A 379 8.02 7.17 -21.43
C LEU A 379 7.12 7.94 -22.39
N ARG A 380 7.15 7.58 -23.66
CA ARG A 380 6.18 7.99 -24.67
C ARG A 380 5.13 6.90 -24.83
N VAL A 381 3.88 7.26 -24.67
CA VAL A 381 2.73 6.38 -24.86
C VAL A 381 1.88 6.91 -26.00
N ARG A 382 1.60 6.07 -26.99
CA ARG A 382 0.69 6.38 -28.09
C ARG A 382 -0.44 5.34 -28.14
N LEU A 383 -1.68 5.80 -28.03
CA LEU A 383 -2.87 4.95 -28.11
C LEU A 383 -3.22 4.70 -29.58
N LEU A 384 -3.47 3.45 -29.92
CA LEU A 384 -3.73 3.00 -31.29
C LEU A 384 -5.21 2.77 -31.57
N ASN A 385 -6.06 2.74 -30.55
CA ASN A 385 -7.49 2.43 -30.62
C ASN A 385 -8.39 3.63 -30.24
N GLY A 386 -7.86 4.85 -30.30
CA GLY A 386 -8.59 6.09 -30.03
C GLY A 386 -8.06 6.86 -28.81
N PRO A 387 -8.48 8.12 -28.64
CA PRO A 387 -8.03 8.94 -27.53
C PRO A 387 -8.67 8.47 -26.22
N GLN A 388 -7.92 8.59 -25.13
CA GLN A 388 -8.39 8.30 -23.77
C GLN A 388 -7.88 9.37 -22.80
N GLN A 389 -8.37 9.36 -21.57
CA GLN A 389 -7.80 10.14 -20.49
C GLN A 389 -6.78 9.31 -19.73
N VAL A 390 -5.73 9.97 -19.27
CA VAL A 390 -4.83 9.44 -18.23
C VAL A 390 -5.37 9.82 -16.86
N ALA A 391 -5.40 8.88 -15.92
CA ALA A 391 -5.70 9.19 -14.53
C ALA A 391 -4.37 9.31 -13.76
N TYR A 392 -4.16 10.40 -13.04
CA TYR A 392 -2.98 10.64 -12.22
C TYR A 392 -3.38 11.24 -10.86
N ASP A 393 -2.80 10.74 -9.77
CA ASP A 393 -3.01 11.23 -8.39
C ASP A 393 -4.47 11.48 -7.95
N GLY A 394 -5.42 10.78 -8.56
CA GLY A 394 -6.86 10.90 -8.28
C GLY A 394 -7.61 11.84 -9.23
N GLU A 395 -6.90 12.57 -10.09
CA GLU A 395 -7.44 13.41 -11.15
C GLU A 395 -7.41 12.70 -12.52
N THR A 396 -8.05 13.31 -13.51
CA THR A 396 -8.06 12.85 -14.90
C THR A 396 -7.62 13.96 -15.83
N GLY A 397 -6.63 13.68 -16.66
CA GLY A 397 -6.12 14.62 -17.65
C GLY A 397 -7.00 14.74 -18.89
N GLU A 398 -6.46 15.47 -19.86
CA GLU A 398 -7.09 15.67 -21.17
C GLU A 398 -7.23 14.37 -21.96
N THR A 399 -8.23 14.34 -22.84
CA THR A 399 -8.46 13.22 -23.74
C THR A 399 -7.55 13.33 -24.96
N THR A 400 -6.53 12.48 -25.04
CA THR A 400 -5.55 12.49 -26.14
C THR A 400 -5.12 11.07 -26.51
N THR A 401 -4.47 10.95 -27.67
CA THR A 401 -3.82 9.71 -28.12
C THR A 401 -2.35 9.64 -27.72
N GLU A 402 -1.71 10.75 -27.36
CA GLU A 402 -0.27 10.81 -27.09
C GLU A 402 0.02 11.38 -25.71
N PHE A 403 0.84 10.65 -24.95
CA PHE A 403 1.30 11.04 -23.63
C PHE A 403 2.82 10.95 -23.55
N ALA A 404 3.45 12.03 -23.13
CA ALA A 404 4.86 12.06 -22.76
C ALA A 404 4.94 12.13 -21.23
N PHE A 405 5.44 11.05 -20.62
CA PHE A 405 5.76 11.01 -19.20
C PHE A 405 7.25 11.23 -19.02
N ARG A 406 7.63 12.13 -18.12
CA ARG A 406 9.04 12.40 -17.84
C ARG A 406 9.28 12.55 -16.35
N LYS A 407 10.51 12.24 -15.95
CA LYS A 407 11.03 12.46 -14.61
C LYS A 407 12.01 13.64 -14.68
N ARG A 408 11.55 14.85 -14.38
CA ARG A 408 12.35 16.07 -14.65
C ARG A 408 12.42 17.06 -13.52
N GLU A 409 11.44 17.10 -12.65
CA GLU A 409 11.36 18.16 -11.65
C GLU A 409 11.75 17.63 -10.28
N GLN A 410 12.40 18.48 -9.48
CA GLN A 410 12.71 18.17 -8.09
C GLN A 410 11.96 19.15 -7.20
N LEU A 411 11.15 18.60 -6.32
CA LEU A 411 10.44 19.36 -5.30
C LEU A 411 11.24 19.30 -4.00
N THR A 412 11.47 20.46 -3.40
CA THR A 412 11.99 20.56 -2.03
C THR A 412 10.83 20.41 -1.05
N VAL A 413 10.88 19.41 -0.18
CA VAL A 413 9.84 19.11 0.80
C VAL A 413 10.44 19.13 2.20
N TYR A 414 9.81 19.84 3.14
CA TYR A 414 10.23 19.83 4.54
C TYR A 414 10.06 18.43 5.16
N ALA A 415 11.16 17.88 5.69
CA ALA A 415 11.21 16.58 6.35
C ALA A 415 12.53 16.40 7.12
N GLU A 416 12.46 15.81 8.31
CA GLU A 416 13.62 15.30 9.02
C GLU A 416 13.99 13.92 8.46
N ARG A 417 15.27 13.70 8.17
CA ARG A 417 15.77 12.50 7.47
C ARG A 417 15.52 11.18 8.19
#